data_AF-A0A1V5DR90-F1
#
_entry.id   AF-A0A1V5DR90-F1
#
_cell.length_a   1.000
_cell.length_b   1.000
_cell.length_c   1.000
_cell.angle_alpha   90.00
_cell.angle_beta   90.00
_cell.angle_gamma   90.00
#
_symmetry.space_group_name_H-M   'P 1'
#
loop_
_entity.id
_entity.type
_entity.pdbx_description
1 polymer ?
#
loop_
_entity_poly.entity_id
_entity_poly.type
_entity_poly.pdbx_seq_one_letter_code
_entity_poly.pdbx_strand_id
1 'polypeptide(L)'
;MKDLVPGAITYCVMSRCCSNEPKRLLAASVGCAIPADKTSYGYISEHHAFGLTEKQAGDYAEDLAAAMLASTLGIDFNVDESWDEKKEIFKISGKIVRTRNVTQSTIVKDDRYTTVVAAAVFVF
;
A
#
# COMPACT_ATOMS: atom_id res chain seq x y z
N MET A 1 11.02 -9.06 12.21
CA MET A 1 12.39 -9.09 11.65
C MET A 1 13.33 -10.05 12.37
N LYS A 2 13.02 -10.51 13.61
CA LYS A 2 13.88 -11.47 14.32
C LYS A 2 13.86 -12.89 13.72
N ASP A 3 12.87 -13.18 12.89
CA ASP A 3 12.63 -14.52 12.32
C ASP A 3 13.19 -14.68 10.88
N LEU A 4 13.85 -13.66 10.35
CA LEU A 4 14.45 -13.71 9.01
C LEU A 4 15.91 -14.18 9.08
N VAL A 5 16.25 -15.19 8.28
CA VAL A 5 17.61 -15.71 8.12
C VAL A 5 18.24 -15.08 6.87
N PRO A 6 19.49 -14.54 6.94
CA PRO A 6 20.19 -14.03 5.77
C PRO A 6 20.24 -15.05 4.63
N GLY A 7 19.85 -14.63 3.41
CA GLY A 7 19.81 -15.49 2.22
C GLY A 7 18.55 -16.35 2.09
N ALA A 8 17.61 -16.29 3.04
CA ALA A 8 16.34 -17.00 2.93
C ALA A 8 15.47 -16.44 1.79
N ILE A 9 14.69 -17.32 1.17
CA ILE A 9 13.63 -16.94 0.22
C ILE A 9 12.37 -16.64 1.04
N THR A 10 11.87 -15.41 0.93
CA THR A 10 10.68 -14.96 1.66
C THR A 10 9.71 -14.28 0.72
N TYR A 11 8.43 -14.60 0.86
CA TYR A 11 7.37 -13.94 0.10
C TYR A 11 7.18 -12.52 0.61
N CYS A 12 7.03 -11.57 -0.32
CA CYS A 12 6.68 -10.21 0.01
C CYS A 12 5.92 -9.54 -1.13
N VAL A 13 5.12 -8.54 -0.78
CA VAL A 13 4.64 -7.51 -1.71
C VAL A 13 5.47 -6.26 -1.44
N MET A 14 6.03 -5.67 -2.50
CA MET A 14 7.02 -4.59 -2.37
C MET A 14 6.78 -3.50 -3.41
N SER A 15 6.76 -2.26 -2.94
CA SER A 15 6.87 -1.07 -3.78
C SER A 15 8.29 -0.53 -3.73
N ARG A 16 8.84 -0.15 -4.88
CA ARG A 16 10.16 0.47 -5.01
C ARG A 16 10.07 1.65 -5.97
N CYS A 17 10.54 2.81 -5.54
CA CYS A 17 10.71 3.98 -6.39
C CYS A 17 12.16 4.47 -6.30
N CYS A 18 12.72 4.91 -7.43
CA CYS A 18 14.10 5.41 -7.48
C CYS A 18 14.24 6.54 -8.49
N SER A 19 15.18 7.45 -8.24
CA SER A 19 15.55 8.50 -9.18
C SER A 19 16.91 9.11 -8.81
N ASN A 20 17.58 9.66 -9.81
CA ASN A 20 18.73 10.56 -9.68
C ASN A 20 18.41 12.00 -10.13
N GLU A 21 17.14 12.30 -10.44
CA GLU A 21 16.69 13.64 -10.78
C GLU A 21 16.65 14.52 -9.52
N PRO A 22 17.48 15.57 -9.42
CA PRO A 22 17.50 16.43 -8.24
C PRO A 22 16.13 17.00 -7.92
N LYS A 23 15.80 17.09 -6.62
CA LYS A 23 14.52 17.63 -6.11
C LYS A 23 13.29 16.80 -6.45
N ARG A 24 13.43 15.64 -7.12
CA ARG A 24 12.31 14.72 -7.35
C ARG A 24 11.80 14.17 -6.01
N LEU A 25 10.52 14.34 -5.73
CA LEU A 25 9.86 13.68 -4.60
C LEU A 25 9.50 12.25 -5.00
N LEU A 26 10.02 11.27 -4.26
CA LEU A 26 9.76 9.85 -4.40
C LEU A 26 8.82 9.39 -3.31
N ALA A 27 7.93 8.44 -3.64
CA ALA A 27 7.15 7.70 -2.66
C ALA A 27 7.05 6.21 -3.06
N ALA A 28 7.14 5.33 -2.08
CA ALA A 28 6.82 3.91 -2.19
C ALA A 28 5.92 3.53 -1.02
N SER A 29 4.80 2.89 -1.31
CA SER A 29 3.76 2.54 -0.34
C SER A 29 3.28 1.10 -0.54
N VAL A 30 2.92 0.44 0.55
CA VAL A 30 2.18 -0.82 0.57
C VAL A 30 0.94 -0.66 1.44
N GLY A 31 -0.23 -0.96 0.89
CA GLY A 31 -1.51 -0.96 1.58
C GLY A 31 -1.98 -2.37 1.93
N CYS A 32 -2.81 -2.50 2.97
CA CYS A 32 -3.39 -3.78 3.38
C CYS A 32 -4.82 -3.58 3.90
N ALA A 33 -5.73 -4.41 3.41
CA ALA A 33 -7.12 -4.49 3.85
C ALA A 33 -7.40 -5.86 4.49
N ILE A 34 -8.01 -5.82 5.67
CA ILE A 34 -8.33 -7.00 6.48
C ILE A 34 -9.85 -7.17 6.53
N PRO A 35 -10.39 -8.30 6.07
CA PRO A 35 -11.83 -8.55 6.10
C PRO A 35 -12.33 -8.72 7.54
N ALA A 36 -13.64 -8.57 7.73
CA ALA A 36 -14.27 -8.86 9.00
C ALA A 36 -14.32 -10.35 9.33
N ASP A 37 -14.55 -11.17 8.31
CA ASP A 37 -14.46 -12.60 8.41
C ASP A 37 -12.99 -13.04 8.49
N LYS A 38 -12.60 -13.56 9.66
CA LYS A 38 -11.23 -14.05 9.92
C LYS A 38 -10.89 -15.35 9.17
N THR A 39 -11.88 -16.00 8.56
CA THR A 39 -11.66 -17.20 7.73
C THR A 39 -11.39 -16.86 6.27
N SER A 40 -11.59 -15.60 5.88
CA SER A 40 -11.32 -15.09 4.54
C SER A 40 -9.92 -14.46 4.42
N TYR A 41 -9.41 -14.38 3.19
CA TYR A 41 -8.15 -13.70 2.90
C TYR A 41 -8.30 -12.17 2.88
N GLY A 42 -7.21 -11.47 3.24
CA GLY A 42 -7.10 -10.02 3.04
C GLY A 42 -6.49 -9.66 1.70
N TYR A 43 -6.40 -8.36 1.42
CA TYR A 43 -5.80 -7.85 0.20
C TYR A 43 -4.60 -6.95 0.53
N ILE A 44 -3.56 -7.02 -0.29
CA ILE A 44 -2.38 -6.16 -0.21
C ILE A 44 -2.21 -5.47 -1.56
N SER A 45 -1.83 -4.21 -1.53
CA SER A 45 -1.54 -3.40 -2.71
C SER A 45 -0.16 -2.76 -2.59
N GLU A 46 0.45 -2.45 -3.73
CA GLU A 46 1.65 -1.64 -3.83
C GLU A 46 1.40 -0.38 -4.67
N HIS A 47 2.06 0.71 -4.29
CA HIS A 47 2.04 1.94 -5.09
C HIS A 47 3.39 2.64 -5.03
N HIS A 48 3.94 3.01 -6.18
CA HIS A 48 5.11 3.89 -6.27
C HIS A 48 4.72 5.15 -7.02
N ALA A 49 5.23 6.29 -6.58
CA ALA A 49 4.83 7.56 -7.15
C ALA A 49 5.95 8.60 -7.12
N PHE A 50 5.78 9.58 -8.00
CA PHE A 50 6.55 10.81 -8.02
C PHE A 50 5.65 12.00 -7.73
N GLY A 51 6.13 12.97 -6.96
CA GLY A 51 5.38 14.20 -6.67
C GLY A 51 4.21 14.03 -5.71
N LEU A 52 4.01 12.82 -5.14
CA LEU A 52 3.04 12.59 -4.07
C LEU A 52 3.72 12.62 -2.71
N THR A 53 3.05 13.24 -1.74
CA THR A 53 3.45 13.17 -0.33
C THR A 53 3.30 11.75 0.21
N GLU A 54 3.98 11.47 1.33
CA GLU A 54 3.84 10.21 2.06
C GLU A 54 2.38 9.87 2.34
N LYS A 55 1.60 10.84 2.80
CA LYS A 55 0.18 10.66 3.11
C LYS A 55 -0.63 10.32 1.87
N GLN A 56 -0.44 11.03 0.75
CA GLN A 56 -1.19 10.77 -0.48
C GLN A 56 -0.89 9.37 -1.05
N ALA A 57 0.38 8.99 -1.11
CA ALA A 57 0.77 7.67 -1.60
C ALA A 57 0.33 6.54 -0.65
N GLY A 58 0.34 6.82 0.66
CA GLY A 58 -0.16 5.92 1.71
C GLY A 58 -1.66 5.67 1.62
N ASP A 59 -2.43 6.76 1.61
CA ASP A 59 -3.89 6.73 1.48
C ASP A 59 -4.28 6.00 0.18
N TYR A 60 -3.67 6.36 -0.96
CA TYR A 60 -3.94 5.69 -2.23
C TYR A 60 -3.71 4.17 -2.18
N ALA A 61 -2.58 3.71 -1.61
CA ALA A 61 -2.31 2.28 -1.52
C ALA A 61 -3.31 1.59 -0.58
N GLU A 62 -3.59 2.18 0.59
CA GLU A 62 -4.56 1.66 1.54
C GLU A 62 -5.96 1.48 0.91
N ASP A 63 -6.38 2.50 0.20
CA ASP A 63 -7.68 2.60 -0.44
C ASP A 63 -7.78 1.62 -1.62
N LEU A 64 -6.69 1.46 -2.39
CA LEU A 64 -6.58 0.43 -3.42
C LEU A 64 -6.72 -0.98 -2.83
N ALA A 65 -6.06 -1.29 -1.71
CA ALA A 65 -6.21 -2.61 -1.08
C ALA A 65 -7.66 -2.88 -0.64
N ALA A 66 -8.33 -1.87 -0.08
CA ALA A 66 -9.70 -1.99 0.37
C ALA A 66 -10.69 -2.14 -0.80
N ALA A 67 -10.48 -1.39 -1.88
CA ALA A 67 -11.21 -1.51 -3.13
C ALA A 67 -11.08 -2.90 -3.76
N MET A 68 -9.86 -3.43 -3.82
CA MET A 68 -9.61 -4.77 -4.37
C MET A 68 -10.22 -5.87 -3.49
N LEU A 69 -10.21 -5.72 -2.17
CA LEU A 69 -10.93 -6.64 -1.29
C LEU A 69 -12.44 -6.57 -1.52
N ALA A 70 -12.99 -5.36 -1.66
CA ALA A 70 -14.42 -5.15 -1.89
C ALA A 70 -14.93 -5.80 -3.17
N SER A 71 -14.17 -5.70 -4.27
CA SER A 71 -14.55 -6.31 -5.55
C SER A 71 -14.64 -7.83 -5.46
N THR A 72 -13.77 -8.48 -4.68
CA THR A 72 -13.87 -9.94 -4.41
C THR A 72 -15.10 -10.34 -3.59
N LEU A 73 -15.71 -9.40 -2.87
CA LEU A 73 -16.92 -9.61 -2.07
C LEU A 73 -18.22 -9.25 -2.82
N GLY A 74 -18.13 -9.11 -4.15
CA GLY A 74 -19.25 -8.84 -5.05
C GLY A 74 -19.80 -7.42 -4.96
N ILE A 75 -18.98 -6.47 -4.53
CA ILE A 75 -19.35 -5.04 -4.52
C ILE A 75 -18.64 -4.39 -5.70
N ASP A 76 -19.41 -3.93 -6.68
CA ASP A 76 -18.86 -3.25 -7.85
C ASP A 76 -18.11 -1.99 -7.43
N PHE A 77 -16.84 -1.94 -7.79
CA PHE A 77 -15.94 -0.86 -7.44
C PHE A 77 -15.45 -0.16 -8.71
N ASN A 78 -15.86 1.10 -8.87
CA ASN A 78 -15.31 1.99 -9.87
C ASN A 78 -14.12 2.74 -9.26
N VAL A 79 -12.91 2.51 -9.79
CA VAL A 79 -11.64 3.11 -9.34
C VAL A 79 -11.59 4.61 -9.64
N ASP A 80 -12.42 5.08 -10.58
CA ASP A 80 -12.53 6.49 -10.93
C ASP A 80 -13.50 7.25 -10.00
N GLU A 81 -14.27 6.55 -9.16
CA GLU A 81 -15.13 7.17 -8.16
C GLU A 81 -14.37 7.41 -6.84
N SER A 82 -14.61 8.57 -6.22
CA SER A 82 -13.92 9.01 -5.01
C SER A 82 -14.01 7.95 -3.89
N TRP A 83 -12.88 7.32 -3.57
CA TRP A 83 -12.83 6.35 -2.48
C TRP A 83 -13.22 6.98 -1.13
N ASP A 84 -12.91 8.25 -0.89
CA ASP A 84 -13.26 8.93 0.35
C ASP A 84 -14.76 8.88 0.65
N GLU A 85 -15.61 8.95 -0.38
CA GLU A 85 -17.07 8.86 -0.24
C GLU A 85 -17.52 7.42 0.06
N LYS A 86 -16.77 6.41 -0.40
CA LYS A 86 -17.09 4.99 -0.25
C LYS A 86 -16.44 4.33 0.97
N LYS A 87 -15.36 4.90 1.51
CA LYS A 87 -14.64 4.37 2.69
C LYS A 87 -15.56 4.22 3.89
N GLU A 88 -16.45 5.19 4.09
CA GLU A 88 -17.48 5.15 5.13
C GLU A 88 -18.54 4.09 4.84
N ILE A 89 -18.99 3.95 3.58
CA ILE A 89 -19.96 2.90 3.19
C ILE A 89 -19.40 1.50 3.50
N PHE A 90 -18.12 1.25 3.23
CA PHE A 90 -17.50 -0.04 3.51
C PHE A 90 -17.30 -0.32 4.99
N LYS A 91 -16.86 0.68 5.77
CA LYS A 91 -16.79 0.56 7.24
C LYS A 91 -18.18 0.30 7.82
N ILE A 92 -19.22 0.98 7.31
CA ILE A 92 -20.61 0.82 7.74
C ILE A 92 -21.19 -0.53 7.31
N SER A 93 -20.79 -1.06 6.14
CA SER A 93 -21.22 -2.39 5.67
C SER A 93 -20.69 -3.55 6.52
N GLY A 94 -19.72 -3.28 7.41
CA GLY A 94 -19.13 -4.27 8.32
C GLY A 94 -18.28 -5.34 7.62
N LYS A 95 -18.01 -5.22 6.31
CA LYS A 95 -17.25 -6.22 5.55
C LYS A 95 -15.73 -6.09 5.70
N ILE A 96 -15.23 -4.87 5.96
CA ILE A 96 -13.81 -4.58 6.18
C ILE A 96 -13.63 -4.13 7.62
N VAL A 97 -12.79 -4.84 8.38
CA VAL A 97 -12.51 -4.50 9.79
C VAL A 97 -11.46 -3.43 9.91
N ARG A 98 -10.43 -3.50 9.07
CA ARG A 98 -9.29 -2.59 9.21
C ARG A 98 -8.49 -2.48 7.91
N THR A 99 -8.06 -1.27 7.63
CA THR A 99 -7.07 -0.95 6.62
C THR A 99 -5.81 -0.40 7.29
N ARG A 100 -4.67 -0.50 6.60
CA ARG A 100 -3.39 0.09 7.02
C ARG A 100 -2.47 0.27 5.82
N ASN A 101 -1.51 1.17 5.93
CA ASN A 101 -0.41 1.29 4.98
C ASN A 101 0.95 1.49 5.67
N VAL A 102 2.02 1.23 4.91
CA VAL A 102 3.39 1.63 5.23
C VAL A 102 3.94 2.35 4.01
N THR A 103 4.39 3.59 4.20
CA THR A 103 4.90 4.44 3.13
C THR A 103 6.25 5.03 3.49
N GLN A 104 7.16 5.07 2.53
CA GLN A 104 8.38 5.84 2.61
C GLN A 104 8.40 6.89 1.50
N SER A 105 8.65 8.14 1.88
CA SER A 105 8.90 9.22 0.93
C SER A 105 10.25 9.90 1.14
N THR A 106 10.81 10.50 0.09
CA THR A 106 12.00 11.34 0.19
C THR A 106 12.18 12.24 -1.03
N ILE A 107 12.90 13.35 -0.86
CA ILE A 107 13.32 14.22 -1.96
C ILE A 107 14.75 13.84 -2.36
N VAL A 108 14.97 13.58 -3.65
CA VAL A 108 16.30 13.30 -4.20
C VAL A 108 17.22 14.49 -3.97
N LYS A 109 18.39 14.23 -3.37
CA LYS A 109 19.45 15.22 -3.19
C LYS A 109 20.31 15.32 -4.45
N ASP A 110 20.95 16.47 -4.65
CA ASP A 110 21.90 16.70 -5.75
C ASP A 110 22.99 15.62 -5.76
N ASP A 111 23.38 15.21 -6.97
CA ASP A 111 24.42 14.20 -7.24
C ASP A 111 24.25 12.86 -6.51
N ARG A 112 23.00 12.45 -6.21
CA ARG A 112 22.70 11.14 -5.60
C ARG A 112 21.68 10.35 -6.39
N TYR A 113 21.89 9.04 -6.46
CA TYR A 113 20.85 8.08 -6.81
C TYR A 113 20.12 7.64 -5.55
N THR A 114 18.83 7.94 -5.46
CA THR A 114 18.02 7.69 -4.26
C THR A 114 16.94 6.66 -4.55
N THR A 115 16.75 5.73 -3.61
CA THR A 115 15.72 4.69 -3.67
C THR A 115 14.90 4.71 -2.39
N VAL A 116 13.57 4.62 -2.52
CA VAL A 116 12.64 4.37 -1.42
C VAL A 116 11.95 3.02 -1.63
N VAL A 117 11.70 2.31 -0.54
CA VAL A 117 11.09 0.97 -0.54
C VAL A 117 10.06 0.88 0.58
N ALA A 118 8.93 0.25 0.28
CA ALA A 118 7.95 -0.21 1.27
C ALA A 118 7.60 -1.66 0.97
N ALA A 119 7.40 -2.49 2.00
CA ALA A 119 7.13 -3.91 1.83
C ALA A 119 6.23 -4.50 2.92
N ALA A 120 5.37 -5.43 2.53
CA ALA A 120 4.72 -6.40 3.41
C ALA A 120 5.46 -7.73 3.27
N VAL A 121 6.11 -8.17 4.36
CA VAL A 121 6.94 -9.38 4.39
C VAL A 121 6.24 -10.46 5.21
N PHE A 122 6.06 -11.64 4.62
CA PHE A 122 5.43 -12.78 5.27
C PHE A 122 6.47 -13.56 6.08
N VAL A 123 6.45 -13.40 7.40
CA VAL A 123 7.31 -14.12 8.35
C VAL A 123 6.55 -15.28 8.98
N PHE A 124 7.24 -16.41 9.19
CA PHE A 124 6.70 -17.64 9.78
C PHE A 124 7.29 -17.86 11.17
#